data_AF-A0A924C064-F1
#
_entry.id   AF-A0A924C064-F1
#
_cell.length_a   1.000
_cell.length_b   1.000
_cell.length_c   1.000
_cell.angle_alpha   90.00
_cell.angle_beta   90.00
_cell.angle_gamma   90.00
#
_symmetry.space_group_name_H-M   'P 1'
#
loop_
_entity.id
_entity.type
_entity.pdbx_description
1 polymer ?
#
loop_
_entity_poly.entity_id
_entity_poly.type
_entity_poly.pdbx_seq_one_letter_code
_entity_poly.pdbx_strand_id
1 'polypeptide(L)' 'NGLFEGEPERDFFGNFSVPFKSIEKLIVPSNEEIKANNRARSAKLRVAQKK' A
#
# COMPACT_ATOMS: atom_id res chain seq x y z
N ASN A 1 -9.00 21.51 -12.45
CA ASN A 1 -7.95 20.48 -12.44
C ASN A 1 -8.61 19.11 -12.43
N GLY A 2 -9.13 18.71 -13.59
CA GLY A 2 -9.82 17.43 -13.79
C GLY A 2 -8.81 16.36 -14.19
N LEU A 3 -8.42 15.54 -13.21
CA LEU A 3 -7.72 14.28 -13.46
C LEU A 3 -8.78 13.17 -13.49
N PHE A 4 -9.38 12.98 -14.67
CA PHE A 4 -10.34 11.88 -14.91
C PHE A 4 -9.71 10.69 -15.67
N GLU A 5 -8.42 10.75 -15.99
CA GLU A 5 -7.71 9.69 -16.75
C GLU A 5 -7.04 8.62 -15.86
N GLY A 6 -7.17 8.72 -14.53
CA GLY A 6 -6.49 7.82 -13.59
C GLY A 6 -7.40 6.94 -12.74
N GLU A 7 -8.72 6.98 -12.95
CA GLU A 7 -9.62 6.10 -12.20
C GLU A 7 -9.50 4.67 -12.75
N PRO A 8 -9.14 3.69 -11.91
CA PRO A 8 -9.10 2.30 -12.36
C PRO A 8 -10.51 1.88 -12.78
N GLU A 9 -10.63 1.11 -13.86
CA GLU A 9 -11.91 0.55 -14.30
C GLU A 9 -12.60 -0.12 -13.12
N ARG A 10 -13.78 0.42 -12.77
CA ARG A 10 -14.64 -0.09 -11.71
C ARG A 10 -15.65 -1.02 -12.35
N ASP A 11 -15.67 -2.28 -11.91
CA ASP A 11 -16.79 -3.17 -12.24
C ASP A 11 -18.10 -2.63 -11.64
N PHE A 12 -19.24 -3.16 -12.08
CA PHE A 12 -20.59 -2.80 -11.57
C PHE A 12 -20.73 -2.92 -10.04
N PHE A 13 -19.86 -3.71 -9.40
CA PHE A 13 -19.78 -3.89 -7.94
C PHE A 13 -18.78 -2.96 -7.23
N GLY A 14 -18.18 -2.00 -7.94
CA GLY A 14 -17.20 -1.06 -7.40
C GLY A 14 -15.81 -1.66 -7.12
N ASN A 15 -15.53 -2.85 -7.66
CA ASN A 15 -14.21 -3.47 -7.55
C ASN A 15 -13.26 -2.86 -8.57
N PHE A 16 -12.09 -2.42 -8.11
CA PHE A 16 -11.04 -1.90 -8.98
C PHE A 16 -10.22 -3.06 -9.56
N SER A 17 -10.07 -3.09 -10.88
CA SER A 17 -9.15 -4.02 -11.55
C SER A 17 -7.71 -3.53 -11.37
N VAL A 18 -7.09 -3.89 -10.24
CA VAL A 18 -5.68 -3.60 -9.96
C VAL A 18 -4.79 -4.77 -10.42
N PRO A 19 -3.68 -4.51 -11.12
CA PRO A 19 -2.78 -5.57 -11.60
C PRO A 19 -2.01 -6.26 -10.46
N PHE A 20 -1.97 -5.63 -9.29
CA PHE A 20 -1.33 -6.15 -8.10
C PHE A 20 -2.37 -6.40 -7.00
N LYS A 21 -2.38 -7.61 -6.45
CA LYS A 21 -3.14 -7.93 -5.25
C LYS A 21 -2.31 -7.56 -4.02
N SER A 22 -2.86 -6.73 -3.14
CA SER A 22 -2.25 -6.49 -1.83
C SER A 22 -2.19 -7.80 -1.03
N ILE A 23 -0.99 -8.18 -0.58
CA ILE A 23 -0.79 -9.44 0.17
C ILE A 23 -1.10 -9.20 1.64
N GLU A 24 -0.57 -8.11 2.21
CA GLU A 24 -0.67 -7.80 3.63
C GLU A 24 -1.04 -6.33 3.87
N LYS A 25 -1.41 -6.05 5.12
CA LYS A 25 -1.60 -4.68 5.61
C LYS A 25 -0.25 -3.98 5.76
N LEU A 26 -0.29 -2.66 5.90
CA LEU A 26 0.89 -1.83 6.11
C LEU A 26 1.71 -2.33 7.30
N ILE A 27 2.96 -2.74 7.05
CA ILE A 27 3.88 -3.16 8.11
C ILE A 27 4.60 -1.92 8.63
N VAL A 28 4.52 -1.72 9.94
CA VAL A 28 5.23 -0.66 10.67
C VAL A 28 6.28 -1.28 11.57
N PRO A 29 7.42 -0.61 11.78
CA PRO A 29 8.46 -1.11 12.64
C PRO A 29 8.01 -1.14 14.09
N SER A 30 8.56 -2.10 14.84
CA SER A 30 8.27 -2.26 16.27
C SER A 30 8.93 -1.18 17.12
N ASN A 31 8.43 -0.96 18.33
CA ASN A 31 9.01 0.03 19.26
C ASN A 31 10.47 -0.30 19.64
N GLU A 32 10.82 -1.59 19.68
CA GLU A 32 12.19 -2.06 19.96
C GLU A 32 13.15 -1.71 18.82
N GLU A 33 12.72 -1.92 17.58
CA GLU A 33 13.49 -1.52 16.38
C GLU A 33 13.66 -0.02 16.27
N ILE A 34 12.64 0.77 16.62
CA ILE A 34 12.74 2.24 16.62
C ILE A 34 13.75 2.71 17.68
N LYS A 35 13.82 2.03 18.83
CA LYS A 35 14.77 2.34 19.90
C LYS A 35 16.21 1.97 19.52
N ALA A 36 16.41 0.87 18.80
CA ALA A 36 17.72 0.46 18.29
C ALA A 36 18.15 1.28 17.05
N ASN A 37 17.19 1.71 16.22
CA ASN A 37 17.43 2.48 15.02
C ASN A 37 16.36 3.57 14.84
N ASN A 38 16.69 4.79 15.28
CA ASN A 38 15.79 5.93 15.17
C ASN A 38 15.39 6.28 13.72
N ARG A 39 16.18 5.88 12.72
CA ARG A 39 15.84 6.09 11.29
C ARG A 39 14.68 5.21 10.83
N ALA A 40 14.39 4.11 11.54
CA ALA A 40 13.27 3.23 11.22
C ALA A 40 11.91 3.85 11.57
N ARG A 41 11.84 4.87 12.43
CA ARG A 41 10.58 5.45 12.93
C ARG A 41 9.56 5.85 11.86
N SER A 42 10.02 6.23 10.66
CA SER A 42 9.16 6.63 9.54
C SER A 42 8.96 5.54 8.48
N ALA A 43 9.62 4.40 8.62
CA ALA A 43 9.55 3.32 7.63
C ALA A 43 8.14 2.71 7.60
N LYS A 44 7.66 2.46 6.38
CA LYS A 44 6.34 1.93 6.09
C LYS A 44 6.48 0.95 4.93
N LEU A 45 6.39 -0.33 5.22
CA LEU A 45 6.56 -1.38 4.21
C LEU A 45 5.20 -1.74 3.62
N ARG A 46 5.11 -1.70 2.28
CA ARG A 46 3.93 -2.09 1.50
C ARG A 46 4.33 -3.20 0.53
N VAL A 47 3.59 -4.29 0.52
CA VAL A 47 3.87 -5.46 -0.33
C VAL A 47 2.63 -5.83 -1.13
N ALA A 48 2.80 -6.04 -2.43
CA ALA A 48 1.75 -6.49 -3.34
C ALA A 48 2.32 -7.55 -4.30
N GLN A 49 1.51 -8.55 -4.65
CA GLN A 49 1.87 -9.60 -5.59
C GLN A 49 1.27 -9.29 -6.96
N LYS A 50 2.02 -9.54 -8.03
CA LYS A 50 1.47 -9.55 -9.38
C LYS A 50 0.50 -10.72 -9.52
N LYS A 51 -0.74 -10.43 -9.91
CA LYS A 51 -1.78 -11.44 -10.11
C LYS A 51 -1.63 -12.13 -11.45
#